data_AF-A0A815DEY6-F1
#
_entry.id   AF-A0A815DEY6-F1
#
_cell.length_a   1.000
_cell.length_b   1.000
_cell.length_c   1.000
_cell.angle_alpha   90.00
_cell.angle_beta   90.00
_cell.angle_gamma   90.00
#
_symmetry.space_group_name_H-M   'P 1'
#
loop_
_entity.id
_entity.type
_entity.pdbx_description
1 polymer ?
#
loop_
_entity_poly.entity_id
_entity_poly.type
_entity_poly.pdbx_seq_one_letter_code
_entity_poly.pdbx_strand_id
1 'polypeptide(L)'
;MSSVVFAGLSLAAIGFTGRYLARYGKLIVENLTKTSGFVAEGLSSKYYKGGFDTKMNRCEAALILGVSSTTSKTRLRDAYKRLIILNHPDHGGSPYIAAKINEAKDLFDSLAK
;
A
#
# COMPACT_ATOMS: atom_id res chain seq x y z
N MET A 1 7.96 -28.94 46.52
CA MET A 1 6.83 -29.77 46.02
C MET A 1 5.76 -28.97 45.27
N SER A 2 5.60 -27.66 45.50
CA SER A 2 4.56 -26.84 44.86
C SER A 2 4.79 -26.52 43.37
N SER A 3 6.04 -26.49 42.89
CA SER A 3 6.37 -26.20 41.48
C SER A 3 5.93 -27.29 40.50
N VAL A 4 6.02 -28.55 40.91
CA VAL A 4 5.66 -29.71 40.07
C VAL A 4 4.14 -29.81 39.91
N VAL A 5 3.38 -29.52 40.97
CA VAL A 5 1.91 -29.50 40.91
C VAL A 5 1.41 -28.36 40.03
N PHE A 6 2.02 -27.18 40.14
CA PHE A 6 1.68 -26.04 39.29
C PHE A 6 1.99 -26.29 37.81
N ALA A 7 3.14 -26.90 37.51
CA ALA A 7 3.52 -27.29 36.16
C ALA A 7 2.58 -28.35 35.56
N GLY A 8 2.12 -29.30 36.39
CA GLY A 8 1.13 -30.30 35.96
C GLY A 8 -0.23 -29.68 35.62
N LEU A 9 -0.71 -28.74 36.44
CA LEU A 9 -1.99 -28.08 36.24
C LEU A 9 -2.00 -27.15 35.02
N SER A 10 -0.91 -26.42 34.78
CA SER A 10 -0.80 -25.55 33.61
C SER A 10 -0.75 -26.35 32.30
N LEU A 11 -0.01 -27.47 32.28
CA LEU A 11 0.03 -28.35 31.10
C LEU A 11 -1.34 -28.99 30.82
N ALA A 12 -2.06 -29.42 31.86
CA ALA A 12 -3.41 -29.96 31.73
C ALA A 12 -4.40 -28.90 31.20
N ALA A 13 -4.33 -27.66 31.71
CA ALA A 13 -5.18 -26.57 31.25
C ALA A 13 -4.95 -26.24 29.77
N ILE A 14 -3.69 -26.17 29.33
CA ILE A 14 -3.34 -25.93 27.92
C ILE A 14 -3.84 -27.08 27.03
N GLY A 15 -3.65 -28.33 27.45
CA GLY A 15 -4.09 -29.51 26.70
C GLY A 15 -5.62 -29.59 26.55
N PHE A 16 -6.37 -29.36 27.64
CA PHE A 16 -7.83 -29.37 27.60
C PHE A 16 -8.39 -28.21 26.78
N THR A 17 -7.85 -27.00 26.96
CA THR A 17 -8.30 -25.82 26.21
C THR A 17 -8.00 -25.99 24.73
N GLY A 18 -6.81 -26.48 24.37
CA GLY A 18 -6.44 -26.78 22.98
C GLY A 18 -7.36 -27.82 22.34
N ARG A 19 -7.67 -28.91 23.05
CA ARG A 19 -8.57 -29.97 22.53
C ARG A 19 -10.02 -29.50 22.40
N TYR A 20 -10.48 -28.64 23.30
CA TYR A 20 -11.82 -28.06 23.24
C TYR A 20 -11.94 -27.10 22.04
N LEU A 21 -10.98 -26.19 21.89
CA LEU A 21 -10.91 -25.30 20.74
C LEU A 21 -10.76 -26.06 19.42
N ALA A 22 -10.00 -27.16 19.36
CA ALA A 22 -9.88 -27.95 18.12
C ALA A 22 -11.20 -28.64 17.72
N ARG A 23 -12.00 -29.11 18.67
CA ARG A 23 -13.29 -29.77 18.37
C ARG A 23 -14.39 -28.79 17.95
N TYR A 24 -14.46 -27.63 18.59
CA TYR A 24 -15.49 -26.62 18.29
C TYR A 24 -15.00 -25.50 17.36
N GLY A 25 -13.71 -25.47 17.06
CA GLY A 25 -13.05 -24.39 16.33
C GLY A 25 -13.23 -24.44 14.83
N LYS A 26 -13.65 -25.56 14.22
CA LYS A 26 -13.92 -25.62 12.77
C LYS A 26 -14.95 -24.55 12.34
N LEU A 27 -15.97 -24.31 13.17
CA LEU A 27 -16.99 -23.29 12.95
C LEU A 27 -16.46 -21.86 13.15
N ILE A 28 -15.55 -21.65 14.11
CA ILE A 28 -14.95 -20.34 14.36
C ILE A 28 -13.94 -20.03 13.25
N VAL A 29 -13.11 -20.99 12.82
CA VAL A 29 -12.12 -20.86 11.74
C VAL A 29 -12.77 -20.57 10.40
N GLU A 30 -13.91 -21.19 10.07
CA GLU A 30 -14.63 -20.90 8.82
C GLU A 30 -15.22 -19.48 8.79
N ASN A 31 -15.65 -18.94 9.93
CA ASN A 31 -16.11 -17.55 10.03
C ASN A 31 -14.94 -16.56 10.12
N LEU A 32 -13.85 -16.92 10.81
CA LEU A 32 -12.64 -16.10 10.93
C LEU A 32 -11.89 -16.00 9.60
N THR A 33 -11.84 -17.07 8.80
CA THR A 33 -11.22 -17.05 7.46
C THR A 33 -12.01 -16.14 6.52
N LYS A 34 -13.35 -16.14 6.58
CA LYS A 34 -14.19 -15.18 5.85
C LYS A 34 -13.97 -13.74 6.31
N THR A 35 -13.79 -13.48 7.61
CA THR A 35 -13.43 -12.14 8.11
C THR A 35 -11.96 -11.78 7.89
N SER A 36 -11.07 -12.75 7.72
CA SER A 36 -9.67 -12.49 7.33
C SER A 36 -9.57 -12.00 5.89
N GLY A 37 -10.55 -12.34 5.04
CA GLY A 37 -10.75 -11.68 3.76
C GLY A 37 -10.95 -10.17 3.91
N PHE A 38 -11.74 -9.72 4.88
CA PHE A 38 -11.96 -8.30 5.17
C PHE A 38 -10.71 -7.59 5.72
N VAL A 39 -9.90 -8.26 6.55
CA VAL A 39 -8.61 -7.72 7.01
C VAL A 39 -7.58 -7.69 5.86
N ALA A 40 -7.58 -8.69 4.98
CA ALA A 40 -6.75 -8.74 3.78
C ALA A 40 -7.16 -7.71 2.71
N GLU A 41 -8.45 -7.35 2.65
CA GLU A 41 -9.00 -6.37 1.71
C GLU A 41 -8.70 -4.91 2.15
N GLY A 42 -8.57 -4.67 3.46
CA GLY A 42 -7.99 -3.43 4.01
C GLY A 42 -6.47 -3.30 3.79
N LEU A 43 -5.78 -4.42 3.55
CA LEU A 43 -4.42 -4.47 2.99
C LEU A 43 -4.41 -4.35 1.44
N SER A 44 -5.51 -3.85 0.89
CA SER A 44 -5.65 -2.95 -0.26
C SER A 44 -4.46 -2.90 -1.21
N SER A 45 -4.71 -3.24 -2.48
CA SER A 45 -3.75 -3.17 -3.57
C SER A 45 -2.94 -1.86 -3.50
N LYS A 46 -1.63 -1.95 -3.26
CA LYS A 46 -0.70 -0.80 -3.21
C LYS A 46 -0.72 0.08 -4.48
N TYR A 47 -1.38 -0.35 -5.52
CA TYR A 47 -1.42 0.27 -6.83
C TYR A 47 -2.84 0.79 -7.13
N TYR A 48 -2.89 1.95 -7.77
CA TYR A 48 -4.12 2.46 -8.37
C TYR A 48 -4.57 1.53 -9.48
N LYS A 49 -5.86 1.18 -9.49
CA LYS A 49 -6.47 0.36 -10.55
C LYS A 49 -6.77 1.26 -11.76
N GLY A 50 -6.37 0.83 -12.95
CA GLY A 50 -6.59 1.56 -14.20
C GLY A 50 -5.30 2.04 -14.86
N GLY A 51 -5.45 2.87 -15.89
CA GLY A 51 -4.35 3.56 -16.57
C GLY A 51 -4.32 5.05 -16.25
N PHE A 52 -3.49 5.79 -16.97
CA PHE A 52 -3.51 7.26 -16.95
C PHE A 52 -4.78 7.80 -17.61
N ASP A 53 -5.20 8.98 -17.19
CA ASP A 53 -6.28 9.70 -17.85
C ASP A 53 -5.87 10.10 -19.28
N THR A 54 -6.86 10.20 -20.16
CA THR A 54 -6.65 10.62 -21.56
C THR A 54 -6.10 12.03 -21.67
N LYS A 55 -6.48 12.91 -20.74
CA LYS A 55 -5.98 14.27 -20.60
C LYS A 55 -5.46 14.46 -19.18
N MET A 56 -4.20 14.87 -19.06
CA MET A 56 -3.58 15.12 -17.76
C MET A 56 -4.40 16.09 -16.92
N ASN A 57 -4.73 15.68 -15.70
CA ASN A 57 -5.47 16.49 -14.72
C ASN A 57 -4.55 16.91 -13.56
N ARG A 58 -4.91 17.97 -12.83
CA ARG A 58 -4.17 18.45 -11.67
C ARG A 58 -4.05 17.39 -10.57
N CYS A 59 -5.09 16.57 -10.35
CA CYS A 59 -5.07 15.49 -9.36
C CYS A 59 -4.09 14.38 -9.77
N GLU A 60 -4.14 13.95 -11.03
CA GLU A 60 -3.23 12.94 -11.58
C GLU A 60 -1.78 13.45 -11.58
N ALA A 61 -1.54 14.68 -12.02
CA ALA A 61 -0.21 15.29 -12.00
C ALA A 61 0.39 15.35 -10.59
N ALA A 62 -0.44 15.68 -9.59
CA ALA A 62 -0.04 15.66 -8.18
C ALA A 62 0.35 14.24 -7.71
N LEU A 63 -0.43 13.23 -8.11
CA LEU A 63 -0.16 11.82 -7.80
C LEU A 63 1.12 11.32 -8.49
N ILE A 64 1.32 11.63 -9.77
CA ILE A 64 2.52 11.23 -10.54
C ILE A 64 3.79 11.82 -9.92
N LEU A 65 3.76 13.12 -9.58
CA LEU A 65 4.92 13.82 -9.01
C LEU A 65 5.10 13.55 -7.51
N GLY A 66 4.14 12.91 -6.85
CA GLY A 66 4.18 12.64 -5.42
C GLY A 66 4.15 13.91 -4.56
N VAL A 67 3.46 14.96 -5.04
CA VAL A 67 3.39 16.26 -4.35
C VAL A 67 1.93 16.67 -4.14
N SER A 68 1.68 17.51 -3.13
CA SER A 68 0.37 18.14 -2.96
C SER A 68 0.04 19.05 -4.15
N SER A 69 -1.24 19.15 -4.52
CA SER A 69 -1.74 20.05 -5.57
C SER A 69 -1.48 21.54 -5.30
N THR A 70 -1.15 21.90 -4.05
CA THR A 70 -0.82 23.26 -3.59
C THR A 70 0.68 23.46 -3.28
N THR A 71 1.54 22.57 -3.78
CA THR A 71 2.99 22.59 -3.53
C THR A 71 3.69 23.82 -4.14
N SER A 72 4.81 24.23 -3.52
CA SER A 72 5.70 25.29 -4.03
C SER A 72 6.44 24.88 -5.30
N LYS A 73 6.74 25.85 -6.17
CA LYS A 73 7.50 25.65 -7.43
C LYS A 73 8.86 24.97 -7.22
N THR A 74 9.51 25.21 -6.08
CA THR A 74 10.80 24.61 -5.73
C THR A 74 10.69 23.11 -5.53
N ARG A 75 9.78 22.66 -4.65
CA ARG A 75 9.54 21.23 -4.41
C ARG A 75 9.04 20.50 -5.65
N LEU A 76 8.23 21.15 -6.48
CA LEU A 76 7.77 20.61 -7.75
C LEU A 76 8.96 20.27 -8.67
N ARG A 77 9.89 21.22 -8.86
CA ARG A 77 11.08 21.03 -9.69
C ARG A 77 11.99 19.93 -9.14
N ASP A 78 12.15 19.87 -7.82
CA ASP A 78 12.98 18.84 -7.18
C ASP A 78 12.37 17.44 -7.34
N ALA A 79 11.06 17.31 -7.15
CA ALA A 79 10.34 16.06 -7.36
C ALA A 79 10.42 15.60 -8.82
N TYR A 80 10.17 16.52 -9.76
CA TYR A 80 10.30 16.27 -11.19
C TYR A 80 11.70 15.78 -11.57
N LYS A 81 12.77 16.46 -11.11
CA LYS A 81 14.15 16.08 -11.40
C LYS A 81 14.47 14.67 -10.91
N ARG A 82 14.03 14.32 -9.70
CA ARG A 82 14.23 12.97 -9.14
C ARG A 82 13.53 11.91 -9.99
N LEU A 83 12.28 12.16 -10.38
CA LEU A 83 11.48 11.23 -11.16
C LEU A 83 12.01 11.05 -12.58
N ILE A 84 12.38 12.13 -13.27
CA ILE A 84 12.83 12.04 -14.66
C ILE A 84 14.18 11.34 -14.79
N ILE A 85 15.11 11.55 -13.84
CA ILE A 85 16.40 10.85 -13.84
C ILE A 85 16.20 9.34 -13.71
N LEU A 86 15.27 8.91 -12.85
CA LEU A 86 14.98 7.48 -12.65
C LEU A 86 14.24 6.85 -13.83
N ASN A 87 13.42 7.61 -14.54
CA ASN A 87 12.52 7.09 -15.58
C ASN A 87 12.92 7.50 -17.00
N HIS A 88 14.09 8.13 -17.19
CA HIS A 88 14.53 8.59 -18.51
C HIS A 88 14.73 7.39 -19.46
N PRO A 89 14.29 7.48 -20.74
CA PRO A 89 14.48 6.42 -21.72
C PRO A 89 15.95 6.02 -21.91
N ASP A 90 16.87 6.99 -21.89
CA ASP A 90 18.31 6.73 -22.01
C ASP A 90 18.91 5.96 -20.82
N HIS A 91 18.17 5.88 -19.71
CA HIS A 91 18.53 5.11 -18.52
C HIS A 91 17.75 3.80 -18.42
N GLY A 92 17.09 3.37 -19.49
CA GLY A 92 16.25 2.16 -19.53
C GLY A 92 14.83 2.37 -18.99
N GLY A 93 14.41 3.63 -18.77
CA GLY A 93 13.05 3.97 -18.40
C GLY A 93 12.07 3.88 -19.57
N SER A 94 10.78 3.90 -19.28
CA SER A 94 9.73 3.86 -20.31
C SER A 94 9.53 5.24 -20.93
N PRO A 95 9.59 5.40 -22.27
CA PRO A 95 9.28 6.66 -22.94
C PRO A 95 7.89 7.19 -22.58
N TYR A 96 6.92 6.29 -22.40
CA TYR A 96 5.56 6.66 -22.03
C TYR A 96 5.46 7.24 -20.61
N ILE A 97 6.19 6.65 -19.65
CA ILE A 97 6.21 7.14 -18.27
C ILE A 97 6.95 8.48 -18.19
N ALA A 98 8.07 8.62 -18.89
CA ALA A 98 8.79 9.89 -18.98
C ALA A 98 7.89 11.00 -19.58
N ALA A 99 7.13 10.69 -20.63
CA ALA A 99 6.17 11.62 -21.22
C ALA A 99 5.09 12.05 -20.20
N LYS A 100 4.54 11.11 -19.42
CA LYS A 100 3.54 11.43 -18.38
C LYS A 100 4.10 12.29 -17.24
N ILE A 101 5.37 12.09 -16.86
CA ILE A 101 6.06 12.94 -15.88
C ILE A 101 6.24 14.37 -16.43
N ASN A 102 6.58 14.50 -17.72
CA ASN A 102 6.71 15.80 -18.37
C ASN A 102 5.36 16.52 -18.48
N GLU A 103 4.31 15.82 -18.92
CA GLU A 103 2.93 16.34 -18.96
C GLU A 103 2.50 16.90 -17.59
N ALA A 104 2.77 16.15 -16.51
CA ALA A 104 2.43 16.57 -15.16
C ALA A 104 3.15 17.89 -14.77
N LYS A 105 4.45 17.99 -15.05
CA LYS A 105 5.25 19.19 -14.77
C LYS A 105 4.76 20.39 -15.59
N ASP A 106 4.45 20.19 -16.87
CA ASP A 106 4.01 21.27 -17.75
C ASP A 106 2.63 21.80 -17.35
N LEU A 107 1.74 20.92 -16.86
CA LEU A 107 0.45 21.33 -16.32
C LEU A 107 0.62 22.30 -15.14
N PHE A 108 1.49 21.98 -14.18
CA PHE A 108 1.75 22.87 -13.05
C PHE A 108 2.45 24.18 -13.44
N ASP A 109 3.37 24.14 -14.40
CA ASP A 109 4.00 25.36 -14.93
C ASP A 109 2.97 26.25 -15.64
N SER A 110 2.02 25.65 -16.38
CA SER A 110 0.94 26.39 -17.07
C SER A 110 -0.04 27.06 -16.09
N LEU A 111 -0.30 26.43 -14.94
CA LEU A 111 -1.18 26.98 -13.89
C LEU A 111 -0.53 28.14 -13.12
N ALA A 112 0.80 28.23 -13.18
CA ALA A 112 1.56 29.19 -12.40
C ALA A 112 2.05 30.39 -13.22
N LYS A 113 1.53 30.52 -14.44
CA LYS A 113 1.70 31.62 -15.39
C LYS A 113 0.45 32.49 -15.37
#